data_AF-A0A6J0GSP9-F1
#
_entry.id   AF-A0A6J0GSP9-F1
#
_cell.length_a   1.000
_cell.length_b   1.000
_cell.length_c   1.000
_cell.angle_alpha   90.00
_cell.angle_beta   90.00
_cell.angle_gamma   90.00
#
_symmetry.space_group_name_H-M   'P 1'
#
loop_
_entity.id
_entity.type
_entity.pdbx_description
1 polymer ?
#
loop_
_entity_poly.entity_id
_entity_poly.type
_entity_poly.pdbx_seq_one_letter_code
_entity_poly.pdbx_strand_id
1 'polypeptide(L)'
;MGVSFTVSSFEGLELLINTLFESESTRDHLHFLWLCLSAVLCLRLGQVTMRLCVCLMLLSVVLCVSADRFGLRRAGKFVWDAAGGTRDMYRAYRDMREANYKGADKYFHARGNYDAARRGPGGAWAARVISDAREGWQSSVSGRGAEDTRADQEANRWGRSGGNPNRYRPKGLPSKY
;
A
#
# COMPACT_ATOMS: atom_id res chain seq x y z
N MET A 1 13.22 59.67 21.88
CA MET A 1 12.01 58.89 21.55
C MET A 1 12.39 57.89 20.47
N GLY A 2 12.41 56.59 20.77
CA GLY A 2 12.71 55.53 19.82
C GLY A 2 12.05 54.26 20.33
N VAL A 3 10.89 53.95 19.76
CA VAL A 3 9.94 52.96 20.24
C VAL A 3 10.41 51.56 19.84
N SER A 4 10.45 50.64 20.80
CA SER A 4 10.57 49.20 20.57
C SER A 4 9.19 48.66 20.19
N PHE A 5 9.11 47.89 19.10
CA PHE A 5 7.94 47.06 18.81
C PHE A 5 8.36 45.66 18.37
N THR A 6 7.61 44.71 18.92
CA THR A 6 7.87 43.28 19.09
C THR A 6 7.33 42.42 17.93
N VAL A 7 8.06 41.32 17.69
CA VAL A 7 7.67 40.00 17.17
C VAL A 7 6.18 39.83 16.80
N SER A 8 5.87 39.79 15.49
CA SER A 8 4.65 39.12 14.96
C SER A 8 4.81 38.53 13.55
N SER A 9 6.04 38.39 13.03
CA SER A 9 6.28 38.03 11.62
C SER A 9 6.35 36.52 11.34
N PHE A 10 6.46 35.66 12.38
CA PHE A 10 6.79 34.25 12.17
C PHE A 10 5.59 33.31 12.02
N GLU A 11 4.46 33.57 12.69
CA GLU A 11 3.30 32.66 12.60
C GLU A 11 2.59 32.71 11.24
N GLY A 12 2.58 33.89 10.60
CA GLY A 12 2.01 34.04 9.25
C GLY A 12 2.83 33.33 8.17
N LEU A 13 4.15 33.22 8.34
CA LEU A 13 5.04 32.59 7.36
C LEU A 13 4.93 31.06 7.38
N GLU A 14 4.87 30.47 8.57
CA GLU A 14 4.67 29.03 8.77
C GLU A 14 3.30 28.58 8.22
N LEU A 15 2.24 29.37 8.45
CA LEU A 15 0.91 29.10 7.91
C LEU A 15 0.91 29.18 6.37
N LEU A 16 1.60 30.18 5.80
CA LEU A 16 1.74 30.35 4.36
C LEU A 16 2.53 29.19 3.73
N ILE A 17 3.62 28.75 4.36
CA ILE A 17 4.45 27.63 3.89
C ILE A 17 3.67 26.32 3.91
N ASN A 18 2.92 26.05 4.98
CA ASN A 18 2.10 24.84 5.09
C ASN A 18 0.93 24.85 4.09
N THR A 19 0.30 26.01 3.87
CA THR A 19 -0.79 26.17 2.88
C THR A 19 -0.28 26.02 1.44
N LEU A 20 0.94 26.49 1.15
CA LEU A 20 1.59 26.34 -0.16
C LEU A 20 2.09 24.91 -0.43
N PHE A 21 2.28 24.09 0.61
CA PHE A 21 2.74 22.71 0.51
C PHE A 21 1.60 21.71 0.25
N GLU A 22 0.37 22.02 0.68
CA GLU A 22 -0.83 21.15 0.52
C GLU A 22 -1.52 21.25 -0.84
N SER A 23 -1.23 22.28 -1.65
CA SER A 23 -1.78 22.41 -2.99
C SER A 23 -0.87 21.76 -4.02
N GLU A 24 -1.26 20.60 -4.56
CA GLU A 24 -0.56 19.98 -5.71
C GLU A 24 -0.43 20.96 -6.89
N SER A 25 -1.35 21.92 -7.00
CA SER A 25 -1.32 22.98 -8.01
C SER A 25 -0.20 24.01 -7.82
N THR A 26 0.13 24.40 -6.58
CA THR A 26 1.23 25.35 -6.32
C THR A 26 2.60 24.72 -6.48
N ARG A 27 2.71 23.40 -6.31
CA ARG A 27 3.95 22.66 -6.59
C ARG A 27 4.30 22.73 -8.07
N ASP A 28 3.33 22.52 -8.96
CA ASP A 28 3.56 22.63 -10.42
C ASP A 28 3.97 24.05 -10.84
N HIS A 29 3.36 25.08 -10.24
CA HIS A 29 3.74 26.47 -10.49
C HIS A 29 5.14 26.82 -9.97
N LEU A 30 5.54 26.30 -8.80
CA LEU A 30 6.89 26.47 -8.26
C LEU A 30 7.94 25.74 -9.11
N HIS A 31 7.61 24.56 -9.63
CA HIS A 31 8.46 23.83 -10.56
C HIS A 31 8.61 24.58 -11.89
N PHE A 32 7.52 25.15 -12.40
CA PHE A 32 7.54 25.97 -13.62
C PHE A 32 8.36 27.25 -13.43
N LEU A 33 8.21 27.92 -12.28
CA LEU A 33 9.00 29.10 -11.92
C LEU A 33 10.49 28.76 -11.77
N TRP A 34 10.82 27.62 -11.14
CA TRP A 34 12.20 27.13 -11.02
C TRP A 34 12.81 26.80 -12.39
N LEU A 35 12.04 26.16 -13.28
CA LEU A 35 12.45 25.88 -14.65
C LEU A 35 12.69 27.16 -15.45
N CYS A 36 11.83 28.17 -15.29
CA CYS A 36 12.00 29.48 -15.93
C CYS A 36 13.22 30.25 -15.38
N LEU A 37 13.39 30.28 -14.06
CA LEU A 37 14.53 30.95 -13.39
C LEU A 37 15.86 30.28 -13.75
N SER A 38 15.91 28.96 -13.79
CA SER A 38 17.10 28.22 -14.21
C SER A 38 17.40 28.43 -15.70
N ALA A 39 16.40 28.43 -16.58
CA ALA A 39 16.59 28.73 -18.00
C ALA A 39 17.15 30.16 -18.22
N VAL A 40 16.66 31.15 -17.47
CA VAL A 40 17.14 32.54 -17.55
C VAL A 40 18.56 32.69 -16.98
N LEU A 41 18.90 31.94 -15.93
CA LEU A 41 20.25 31.92 -15.35
C LEU A 41 21.27 31.27 -16.32
N CYS A 42 20.86 30.23 -17.05
CA CYS A 42 21.70 29.58 -18.07
C CYS A 42 21.97 30.46 -19.30
N LEU A 43 21.09 31.41 -19.61
CA LEU A 43 21.28 32.38 -20.70
C LEU A 43 22.28 33.50 -20.36
N ARG A 44 22.62 33.73 -19.09
CA ARG A 44 23.49 34.85 -18.66
C ARG A 44 24.94 34.46 -18.33
N LEU A 45 25.28 33.19 -18.30
CA LEU A 45 26.63 32.70 -17.97
C LEU A 45 27.14 31.83 -19.14
N GLY A 46 28.38 32.04 -19.59
CA GLY A 46 28.95 31.55 -20.87
C GLY A 46 28.94 30.04 -21.17
N GLN A 47 29.60 29.63 -22.27
CA GLN A 47 29.52 28.27 -22.86
C GLN A 47 29.75 27.08 -21.90
N VAL A 48 30.47 27.27 -20.79
CA VAL A 48 30.71 26.22 -19.77
C VAL A 48 29.47 25.96 -18.90
N THR A 49 28.73 27.01 -18.55
CA THR A 49 27.50 26.91 -17.75
C THR A 49 26.33 26.36 -18.55
N MET A 50 26.25 26.62 -19.86
CA MET A 50 25.25 25.99 -20.75
C MET A 50 25.35 24.45 -20.76
N ARG A 51 26.56 23.89 -20.79
CA ARG A 51 26.78 22.44 -20.74
C ARG A 51 26.40 21.85 -19.38
N LEU A 52 26.76 22.54 -18.29
CA LEU A 52 26.40 22.13 -16.94
C LEU A 52 24.88 22.17 -16.72
N CYS A 53 24.20 23.22 -17.19
CA CYS A 53 22.75 23.35 -17.16
C CYS A 53 22.06 22.20 -17.90
N VAL A 54 22.52 21.87 -19.11
CA VAL A 54 21.98 20.74 -19.88
C VAL A 54 22.20 19.42 -19.14
N CYS A 55 23.38 19.19 -18.55
CA CYS A 55 23.64 18.00 -17.74
C CYS A 55 22.71 17.89 -16.52
N LEU A 56 22.48 19.00 -15.79
CA LEU A 56 21.60 19.03 -14.63
C LEU A 56 20.13 18.78 -15.00
N MET A 57 19.68 19.32 -16.14
CA MET A 57 18.33 19.08 -16.67
C MET A 57 18.13 17.63 -17.12
N LEU A 58 19.16 17.01 -17.71
CA LEU A 58 19.10 15.58 -18.07
C LEU A 58 19.08 14.69 -16.83
N LEU A 59 19.91 14.99 -15.82
CA LEU A 59 19.93 14.27 -14.55
C LEU A 59 18.60 14.37 -13.80
N SER A 60 17.96 15.55 -13.78
CA SER A 60 16.65 15.72 -13.13
C SER A 60 15.55 14.93 -13.84
N VAL A 61 15.54 14.91 -15.18
CA VAL A 61 14.60 14.09 -15.97
C VAL A 61 14.84 12.59 -15.70
N VAL A 62 16.09 12.13 -15.68
CA VAL A 62 16.43 10.74 -15.36
C VAL A 62 15.98 10.37 -13.93
N LEU A 63 16.16 11.28 -12.96
CA LEU A 63 15.71 11.08 -11.58
C LEU A 63 14.17 11.04 -11.47
N CYS A 64 13.45 11.96 -12.13
CA CYS A 64 11.98 11.95 -12.18
C CYS A 64 11.44 10.66 -12.79
N VAL A 65 11.95 10.25 -13.96
CA VAL A 65 11.54 9.00 -14.62
C VAL A 65 11.90 7.77 -13.79
N SER A 66 13.03 7.81 -13.06
CA SER A 66 13.44 6.70 -12.18
C SER A 66 12.58 6.61 -10.92
N ALA A 67 12.17 7.75 -10.35
CA ALA A 67 11.24 7.81 -9.22
C ALA A 67 9.84 7.29 -9.62
N ASP A 68 9.33 7.70 -10.79
CA ASP A 68 8.08 7.19 -11.33
C ASP A 68 8.16 5.71 -11.68
N ARG A 69 9.28 5.24 -12.26
CA ARG A 69 9.52 3.81 -12.52
C ARG A 69 9.52 3.00 -11.23
N PHE A 70 10.00 3.57 -10.12
CA PHE A 70 9.95 2.92 -8.82
C PHE A 70 8.53 2.87 -8.24
N GLY A 71 7.75 3.94 -8.40
CA GLY A 71 6.32 3.97 -8.06
C GLY A 71 5.51 2.95 -8.87
N LEU A 72 5.68 2.93 -10.19
CA LEU A 72 4.99 2.00 -11.10
C LEU A 72 5.37 0.54 -10.81
N ARG A 73 6.64 0.27 -10.48
CA ARG A 73 7.09 -1.07 -10.06
C ARG A 73 6.45 -1.51 -8.74
N ARG A 74 6.34 -0.61 -7.76
CA ARG A 74 5.67 -0.91 -6.48
C ARG A 74 4.18 -1.17 -6.69
N ALA A 75 3.51 -0.33 -7.49
CA ALA A 75 2.10 -0.51 -7.84
C ALA A 75 1.88 -1.83 -8.60
N GLY A 76 2.70 -2.13 -9.61
CA GLY A 76 2.66 -3.38 -10.35
C GLY A 76 2.87 -4.60 -9.45
N LYS A 77 3.85 -4.55 -8.54
CA LYS A 77 4.06 -5.62 -7.55
C LYS A 77 2.85 -5.79 -6.64
N PHE A 78 2.25 -4.71 -6.14
CA PHE A 78 1.07 -4.78 -5.29
C PHE A 78 -0.10 -5.48 -6.01
N VAL A 79 -0.37 -5.11 -7.26
CA VAL A 79 -1.42 -5.76 -8.08
C VAL A 79 -1.11 -7.23 -8.31
N TRP A 80 0.15 -7.57 -8.60
CA TRP A 80 0.58 -8.96 -8.77
C TRP A 80 0.42 -9.80 -7.49
N ASP A 81 0.84 -9.26 -6.35
CA ASP A 81 0.67 -9.89 -5.04
C ASP A 81 -0.82 -10.10 -4.73
N ALA A 82 -1.67 -9.11 -5.03
CA ALA A 82 -3.12 -9.18 -4.81
C ALA A 82 -3.80 -10.24 -5.68
N ALA A 83 -3.48 -10.29 -6.97
CA ALA A 83 -3.99 -11.33 -7.87
C ALA A 83 -3.58 -12.73 -7.41
N GLY A 84 -2.31 -12.88 -6.98
CA GLY A 84 -1.83 -14.11 -6.38
C GLY A 84 -2.55 -14.46 -5.07
N GLY A 85 -2.76 -13.49 -4.19
CA GLY A 85 -3.43 -13.68 -2.91
C GLY A 85 -4.89 -14.11 -3.09
N THR A 86 -5.60 -13.52 -4.04
CA THR A 86 -6.96 -13.94 -4.42
C THR A 86 -6.96 -15.40 -4.90
N ARG A 87 -5.99 -15.82 -5.71
CA ARG A 87 -5.86 -17.21 -6.16
C ARG A 87 -5.63 -18.16 -4.98
N ASP A 88 -4.82 -17.77 -3.99
CA ASP A 88 -4.55 -18.60 -2.81
C ASP A 88 -5.79 -18.72 -1.91
N MET A 89 -6.54 -17.64 -1.72
CA MET A 89 -7.82 -17.65 -1.00
C MET A 89 -8.83 -18.57 -1.67
N TYR A 90 -8.94 -18.51 -3.01
CA TYR A 90 -9.80 -19.39 -3.78
C TYR A 90 -9.36 -20.86 -3.69
N ARG A 91 -8.05 -21.13 -3.74
CA ARG A 91 -7.51 -22.47 -3.54
C ARG A 91 -7.86 -23.02 -2.15
N ALA A 92 -7.73 -22.21 -1.10
CA ALA A 92 -8.12 -22.61 0.24
C ALA A 92 -9.62 -22.94 0.36
N TYR A 93 -10.47 -22.14 -0.27
CA TYR A 93 -11.89 -22.43 -0.36
C TYR A 93 -12.17 -23.75 -1.11
N ARG A 94 -11.52 -23.98 -2.26
CA ARG A 94 -11.68 -25.22 -3.03
C ARG A 94 -11.23 -26.45 -2.25
N ASP A 95 -10.06 -26.38 -1.61
CA ASP A 95 -9.55 -27.50 -0.81
C ASP A 95 -10.44 -27.77 0.41
N MET A 96 -10.99 -26.73 1.05
CA MET A 96 -11.96 -26.88 2.12
C MET A 96 -13.21 -27.62 1.65
N ARG A 97 -13.73 -27.26 0.47
CA ARG A 97 -14.89 -27.90 -0.17
C ARG A 97 -14.59 -29.33 -0.59
N GLU A 98 -13.40 -29.59 -1.13
CA GLU A 98 -12.96 -30.91 -1.55
C GLU A 98 -12.71 -31.85 -0.36
N ALA A 99 -12.05 -31.36 0.69
CA ALA A 99 -11.76 -32.11 1.89
C ALA A 99 -13.03 -32.54 2.63
N ASN A 100 -14.07 -31.69 2.60
CA ASN A 100 -15.34 -31.90 3.28
C ASN A 100 -15.17 -32.44 4.72
N TYR A 101 -14.19 -31.90 5.44
CA TYR A 101 -13.70 -32.47 6.69
C TYR A 101 -14.22 -31.69 7.90
N LYS A 102 -14.85 -32.39 8.84
CA LYS A 102 -15.45 -31.78 10.03
C LYS A 102 -14.36 -31.11 10.89
N GLY A 103 -14.58 -29.84 11.24
CA GLY A 103 -13.67 -29.06 12.08
C GLY A 103 -12.44 -28.50 11.37
N ALA A 104 -12.32 -28.63 10.04
CA ALA A 104 -11.18 -28.11 9.28
C ALA A 104 -11.36 -26.67 8.78
N ASP A 105 -12.55 -26.07 8.92
CA ASP A 105 -12.87 -24.74 8.37
C ASP A 105 -11.83 -23.68 8.81
N LYS A 106 -11.53 -23.58 10.11
CA LYS A 106 -10.53 -22.65 10.66
C LYS A 106 -9.11 -22.89 10.13
N TYR A 107 -8.77 -24.13 9.83
CA TYR A 107 -7.49 -24.46 9.18
C TYR A 107 -7.41 -23.85 7.78
N PHE A 108 -8.44 -24.02 6.95
CA PHE A 108 -8.46 -23.47 5.60
C PHE A 108 -8.53 -21.93 5.59
N HIS A 109 -9.22 -21.34 6.56
CA HIS A 109 -9.21 -19.89 6.81
C HIS A 109 -7.80 -19.36 7.08
N ALA A 110 -7.10 -19.97 8.05
CA ALA A 110 -5.75 -19.59 8.40
C ALA A 110 -4.78 -19.85 7.23
N ARG A 111 -4.88 -21.00 6.56
CA ARG A 111 -3.97 -21.38 5.46
C ARG A 111 -4.12 -20.44 4.25
N GLY A 112 -5.36 -20.13 3.84
CA GLY A 112 -5.59 -19.19 2.74
C GLY A 112 -5.03 -17.80 3.03
N ASN A 113 -5.26 -17.28 4.23
CA ASN A 113 -4.72 -15.99 4.65
C ASN A 113 -3.18 -16.00 4.77
N TYR A 114 -2.60 -17.09 5.27
CA TYR A 114 -1.14 -17.28 5.37
C TYR A 114 -0.47 -17.30 4.00
N ASP A 115 -0.99 -18.10 3.07
CA ASP A 115 -0.45 -18.20 1.71
C ASP A 115 -0.53 -16.85 0.98
N ALA A 116 -1.69 -16.18 1.06
CA ALA A 116 -1.90 -14.89 0.43
C ALA A 116 -1.00 -13.80 1.02
N ALA A 117 -0.89 -13.71 2.35
CA ALA A 117 -0.05 -12.70 3.01
C ALA A 117 1.44 -12.86 2.69
N ARG A 118 1.91 -14.10 2.50
CA ARG A 118 3.30 -14.38 2.11
C ARG A 118 3.69 -13.86 0.73
N ARG A 119 2.74 -13.49 -0.12
CA ARG A 119 3.04 -12.84 -1.41
C ARG A 119 3.52 -11.41 -1.23
N GLY A 120 3.06 -10.73 -0.19
CA GLY A 120 3.38 -9.34 0.10
C GLY A 120 2.14 -8.49 0.41
N PRO A 121 2.29 -7.15 0.46
CA PRO A 121 1.23 -6.25 0.89
C PRO A 121 -0.08 -6.40 0.11
N GLY A 122 -0.01 -6.60 -1.21
CA GLY A 122 -1.19 -6.79 -2.04
C GLY A 122 -1.92 -8.10 -1.74
N GLY A 123 -1.19 -9.17 -1.46
CA GLY A 123 -1.77 -10.46 -1.09
C GLY A 123 -2.42 -10.42 0.29
N ALA A 124 -1.78 -9.77 1.27
CA ALA A 124 -2.37 -9.53 2.59
C ALA A 124 -3.64 -8.66 2.51
N TRP A 125 -3.65 -7.64 1.65
CA TRP A 125 -4.83 -6.82 1.36
C TRP A 125 -5.97 -7.66 0.76
N ALA A 126 -5.68 -8.46 -0.27
CA ALA A 126 -6.68 -9.33 -0.90
C ALA A 126 -7.28 -10.33 0.10
N ALA A 127 -6.43 -10.94 0.94
CA ALA A 127 -6.87 -11.85 1.99
C ALA A 127 -7.83 -11.19 2.98
N ARG A 128 -7.56 -9.94 3.38
CA ARG A 128 -8.46 -9.15 4.24
C ARG A 128 -9.80 -8.89 3.57
N VAL A 129 -9.79 -8.30 2.38
CA VAL A 129 -11.02 -7.94 1.65
C VAL A 129 -11.92 -9.15 1.43
N ILE A 130 -11.35 -10.28 1.00
CA ILE A 130 -12.12 -11.51 0.76
C ILE A 130 -12.66 -12.11 2.06
N SER A 131 -11.88 -12.06 3.16
CA SER A 131 -12.34 -12.55 4.47
C SER A 131 -13.52 -11.73 4.99
N ASP A 132 -13.43 -10.40 4.91
CA ASP A 132 -14.46 -9.48 5.39
C ASP A 132 -15.73 -9.58 4.52
N ALA A 133 -15.59 -9.74 3.20
CA ALA A 133 -16.71 -9.97 2.30
C ALA A 133 -17.44 -11.29 2.60
N ARG A 134 -16.70 -12.38 2.88
CA ARG A 134 -17.29 -13.68 3.25
C ARG A 134 -18.04 -13.58 4.58
N GLU A 135 -17.48 -12.88 5.57
CA GLU A 135 -18.15 -12.63 6.84
C GLU A 135 -19.46 -11.86 6.64
N GLY A 136 -19.42 -10.76 5.90
CA GLY A 136 -20.62 -9.94 5.64
C GLY A 136 -21.74 -10.74 4.98
N TRP A 137 -21.41 -11.60 4.02
CA TRP A 137 -22.38 -12.51 3.42
C TRP A 137 -22.93 -13.53 4.45
N GLN A 138 -22.09 -14.06 5.31
CA GLN A 138 -22.49 -15.07 6.28
C GLN A 138 -23.40 -14.52 7.39
N SER A 139 -23.09 -13.35 7.90
CA SER A 139 -23.89 -12.69 8.93
C SER A 139 -25.24 -12.19 8.40
N SER A 140 -25.29 -11.68 7.17
CA SER A 140 -26.52 -11.10 6.60
C SER A 140 -27.42 -12.13 5.91
N VAL A 141 -26.85 -13.11 5.20
CA VAL A 141 -27.63 -14.03 4.34
C VAL A 141 -27.76 -15.42 4.94
N SER A 142 -26.70 -15.94 5.59
CA SER A 142 -26.71 -17.33 6.07
C SER A 142 -27.22 -17.50 7.51
N GLY A 143 -27.45 -16.41 8.24
CA GLY A 143 -27.95 -16.44 9.63
C GLY A 143 -26.96 -17.03 10.64
N ARG A 144 -25.65 -16.95 10.39
CA ARG A 144 -24.61 -17.47 11.29
C ARG A 144 -24.50 -16.65 12.58
N GLY A 145 -24.24 -17.33 13.69
CA GLY A 145 -24.05 -16.72 15.02
C GLY A 145 -22.75 -15.93 15.15
N ALA A 146 -22.74 -14.92 16.02
CA ALA A 146 -21.61 -14.01 16.23
C ALA A 146 -20.33 -14.71 16.74
N GLU A 147 -20.46 -15.80 17.50
CA GLU A 147 -19.31 -16.54 18.03
C GLU A 147 -18.52 -17.26 16.93
N ASP A 148 -19.21 -17.89 15.98
CA ASP A 148 -18.58 -18.55 14.83
C ASP A 148 -17.83 -17.53 13.98
N THR A 149 -18.46 -16.39 13.71
CA THR A 149 -17.85 -15.26 13.02
C THR A 149 -16.56 -14.78 13.69
N ARG A 150 -16.58 -14.60 15.02
CA ARG A 150 -15.40 -14.15 15.77
C ARG A 150 -14.24 -15.14 15.67
N ALA A 151 -14.54 -16.43 15.74
CA ALA A 151 -13.52 -17.47 15.67
C ALA A 151 -12.96 -17.65 14.25
N ASP A 152 -13.77 -17.44 13.21
CA ASP A 152 -13.28 -17.45 11.82
C ASP A 152 -12.38 -16.24 11.55
N GLN A 153 -12.75 -15.07 12.07
CA GLN A 153 -11.93 -13.86 12.00
C GLN A 153 -10.60 -13.99 12.77
N GLU A 154 -10.59 -14.71 13.89
CA GLU A 154 -9.35 -15.02 14.61
C GLU A 154 -8.41 -15.90 13.77
N ALA A 155 -8.92 -16.96 13.14
CA ALA A 155 -8.14 -17.81 12.25
C ALA A 155 -7.62 -17.05 11.02
N ASN A 156 -8.45 -16.19 10.41
CA ASN A 156 -8.04 -15.34 9.29
C ASN A 156 -6.87 -14.43 9.70
N ARG A 157 -6.97 -13.75 10.85
CA ARG A 157 -5.91 -12.87 11.37
C ARG A 157 -4.64 -13.64 11.70
N TRP A 158 -4.74 -14.79 12.35
CA TRP A 158 -3.60 -15.64 12.69
C TRP A 158 -2.79 -16.03 11.45
N GLY A 159 -3.47 -16.50 10.40
CA GLY A 159 -2.81 -16.83 9.15
C GLY A 159 -2.17 -15.61 8.50
N ARG A 160 -2.92 -14.51 8.41
CA ARG A 160 -2.47 -13.27 7.76
C ARG A 160 -1.29 -12.60 8.47
N SER A 161 -1.14 -12.81 9.78
CA SER A 161 0.02 -12.35 10.57
C SER A 161 1.23 -13.27 10.47
N GLY A 162 1.17 -14.34 9.67
CA GLY A 162 2.27 -15.30 9.51
C GLY A 162 2.27 -16.43 10.55
N GLY A 163 1.21 -16.56 11.35
CA GLY A 163 1.04 -17.67 12.28
C GLY A 163 0.87 -19.00 11.54
N ASN A 164 1.41 -20.08 12.12
CA ASN A 164 1.34 -21.42 11.51
C ASN A 164 -0.12 -21.91 11.42
N PRO A 165 -0.68 -22.15 10.21
CA PRO A 165 -2.06 -22.62 10.06
C PRO A 165 -2.35 -23.95 10.76
N ASN A 166 -1.32 -24.79 10.96
CA ASN A 166 -1.47 -26.08 11.61
C ASN A 166 -1.93 -26.00 13.07
N ARG A 167 -1.93 -24.80 13.68
CA ARG A 167 -2.63 -24.54 14.96
C ARG A 167 -4.09 -24.99 14.93
N TYR A 168 -4.76 -24.90 13.79
CA TYR A 168 -6.17 -25.29 13.63
C TYR A 168 -6.35 -26.62 12.89
N ARG A 169 -5.27 -27.34 12.55
CA ARG A 169 -5.38 -28.56 11.75
C ARG A 169 -6.03 -29.67 12.59
N PRO A 170 -7.18 -30.22 12.18
CA PRO A 170 -7.77 -31.32 12.91
C PRO A 170 -6.98 -32.62 12.66
N LYS A 171 -6.95 -33.49 13.67
CA LYS A 171 -6.35 -34.82 13.53
C LYS A 171 -7.02 -35.58 12.38
N GLY A 172 -6.20 -36.20 11.53
CA GLY A 172 -6.67 -36.99 10.39
C GLY A 172 -6.94 -36.21 9.10
N LEU A 173 -6.81 -34.87 9.08
CA LEU A 173 -6.91 -34.12 7.82
C LEU A 173 -5.80 -34.57 6.84
N PRO A 174 -6.14 -35.04 5.62
CA PRO A 174 -5.16 -35.57 4.66
C PRO A 174 -4.00 -34.60 4.41
N SER A 175 -2.78 -35.12 4.40
CA SER A 175 -1.54 -34.31 4.32
C SER A 175 -1.39 -33.48 3.04
N LYS A 176 -2.15 -33.79 1.99
CA LYS A 176 -2.17 -32.98 0.76
C LYS A 176 -2.74 -31.57 0.97
N TYR A 177 -3.52 -31.38 2.05
CA TYR A 177 -4.09 -30.09 2.43
C TYR A 177 -3.18 -29.38 3.41
#